data_AF-A0A941AW36-F1
#
_entry.id   AF-A0A941AW36-F1
#
_cell.length_a   1.000
_cell.length_b   1.000
_cell.length_c   1.000
_cell.angle_alpha   90.00
_cell.angle_beta   90.00
_cell.angle_gamma   90.00
#
_symmetry.space_group_name_H-M   'P 1'
#
loop_
_entity.id
_entity.type
_entity.pdbx_description
1 polymer ?
#
loop_
_entity_poly.entity_id
_entity_poly.type
_entity_poly.pdbx_seq_one_letter_code
_entity_poly.pdbx_strand_id
1 'polypeptide(L)'
;MKMTFKIMEIVNIVALLFLLAGAYGIAITGTLQILAAVLFLILFPKNKWIYVYFGMVICFFLIWDGELLNWLFLIPISLIFFLTFIIYNQKKKLQHSQFY
;
A
#
# COMPACT_ATOMS: atom_id res chain seq x y z
N MET A 1 -3.88 18.71 -1.66
CA MET A 1 -2.87 17.82 -1.03
C MET A 1 -3.40 17.09 0.21
N LYS A 2 -3.91 17.75 1.26
CA LYS A 2 -4.42 17.06 2.48
C LYS A 2 -5.51 16.01 2.18
N MET A 3 -6.43 16.31 1.28
CA MET A 3 -7.52 15.40 0.91
C MET A 3 -7.01 14.15 0.19
N THR A 4 -6.03 14.28 -0.70
CA THR A 4 -5.41 13.17 -1.44
C THR A 4 -4.69 12.18 -0.52
N PHE A 5 -3.97 12.67 0.49
CA PHE A 5 -3.36 11.82 1.52
C PHE A 5 -4.41 11.05 2.33
N LYS A 6 -5.52 11.72 2.66
CA LYS A 6 -6.63 11.11 3.40
C LYS A 6 -7.31 10.02 2.58
N ILE A 7 -7.47 10.23 1.26
CA ILE A 7 -8.01 9.22 0.33
C ILE A 7 -7.08 8.00 0.28
N MET A 8 -5.77 8.19 0.17
CA MET A 8 -4.81 7.08 0.16
C MET A 8 -4.79 6.30 1.49
N GLU A 9 -4.85 6.99 2.64
CA GLU A 9 -4.99 6.35 3.96
C GLU A 9 -6.29 5.54 4.05
N ILE A 10 -7.43 6.09 3.60
CA ILE A 10 -8.73 5.41 3.62
C ILE A 10 -8.71 4.17 2.71
N VAL A 11 -8.22 4.28 1.48
CA VAL A 11 -8.12 3.13 0.56
C VAL A 11 -7.28 2.01 1.17
N ASN A 12 -6.21 2.35 1.89
CA ASN A 12 -5.33 1.37 2.52
C ASN A 12 -5.99 0.69 3.74
N ILE A 13 -6.77 1.43 4.54
CA ILE A 13 -7.57 0.85 5.64
C ILE A 13 -8.69 -0.05 5.09
N VAL A 14 -9.37 0.38 4.03
CA VAL A 14 -10.40 -0.42 3.36
C VAL A 14 -9.78 -1.71 2.81
N ALA A 15 -8.60 -1.65 2.21
CA ALA A 15 -7.86 -2.83 1.76
C ALA A 15 -7.57 -3.81 2.92
N LEU A 16 -7.26 -3.31 4.12
CA LEU A 16 -7.05 -4.13 5.31
C LEU A 16 -8.35 -4.81 5.80
N LEU A 17 -9.49 -4.10 5.74
CA LEU A 17 -10.79 -4.67 6.08
C LEU A 17 -11.22 -5.76 5.10
N PHE A 18 -10.98 -5.57 3.79
CA PHE A 18 -11.22 -6.61 2.79
C PHE A 18 -10.33 -7.83 3.02
N LEU A 19 -9.08 -7.64 3.45
CA LEU A 19 -8.16 -8.74 3.73
C LEU A 19 -8.69 -9.62 4.87
N LEU A 20 -9.26 -8.99 5.91
CA LEU A 20 -9.89 -9.67 7.04
C LEU A 20 -11.21 -10.37 6.69
N ALA A 21 -11.83 -10.03 5.56
CA ALA A 21 -13.05 -10.67 5.06
C ALA A 21 -12.81 -12.04 4.38
N GLY A 22 -11.56 -12.53 4.35
CA GLY A 22 -11.22 -13.89 3.93
C GLY A 22 -10.90 -14.04 2.44
N ALA A 23 -11.26 -15.20 1.87
CA ALA A 23 -10.79 -15.70 0.58
C ALA A 23 -10.87 -14.71 -0.61
N TYR A 24 -12.03 -14.08 -0.80
CA TYR A 24 -12.25 -13.10 -1.85
C TYR A 24 -11.59 -11.74 -1.57
N GLY A 25 -11.22 -11.53 -0.30
CA GLY A 25 -10.57 -10.33 0.20
C GLY A 25 -9.21 -10.10 -0.42
N ILE A 26 -8.36 -11.12 -0.57
CA ILE A 26 -6.96 -10.93 -0.97
C ILE A 26 -6.83 -10.30 -2.36
N ALA A 27 -7.60 -10.77 -3.34
CA ALA A 27 -7.57 -10.20 -4.70
C ALA A 27 -8.06 -8.74 -4.72
N ILE A 28 -9.12 -8.45 -3.97
CA ILE A 28 -9.68 -7.10 -3.85
C ILE A 28 -8.71 -6.17 -3.11
N THR A 29 -8.14 -6.63 -2.00
CA THR A 29 -7.10 -5.96 -1.21
C THR A 29 -5.89 -5.64 -2.06
N GLY A 30 -5.37 -6.63 -2.80
CA GLY A 30 -4.22 -6.44 -3.68
C GLY A 30 -4.50 -5.41 -4.77
N THR A 31 -5.68 -5.47 -5.38
CA THR A 31 -6.10 -4.50 -6.41
C THR A 31 -6.18 -3.08 -5.84
N LEU A 32 -6.82 -2.91 -4.68
CA LEU A 32 -6.92 -1.62 -3.98
C LEU A 32 -5.54 -1.09 -3.56
N GLN A 33 -4.66 -1.96 -3.08
CA GLN A 33 -3.29 -1.63 -2.72
C GLN A 33 -2.47 -1.16 -3.92
N ILE A 34 -2.54 -1.87 -5.04
CA ILE A 34 -1.86 -1.48 -6.28
C ILE A 34 -2.41 -0.13 -6.74
N LEU A 35 -3.72 0.07 -6.73
CA LEU A 35 -4.35 1.32 -7.13
C LEU A 35 -3.89 2.50 -6.24
N ALA A 36 -3.84 2.30 -4.93
CA ALA A 36 -3.30 3.30 -3.99
C ALA A 36 -1.81 3.60 -4.26
N ALA A 37 -1.01 2.57 -4.52
CA ALA A 37 0.41 2.71 -4.80
C ALA A 37 0.70 3.40 -6.15
N VAL A 38 -0.09 3.11 -7.19
CA VAL A 38 -0.01 3.77 -8.50
C VAL A 38 -0.38 5.24 -8.36
N LEU A 39 -1.48 5.56 -7.67
CA LEU A 39 -1.84 6.95 -7.37
C LEU A 39 -0.70 7.68 -6.64
N PHE A 40 -0.12 7.03 -5.62
CA PHE A 40 1.01 7.59 -4.89
C PHE A 40 2.24 7.82 -5.78
N LEU A 41 2.54 6.88 -6.68
CA LEU A 41 3.65 6.98 -7.64
C LEU A 41 3.46 8.16 -8.61
N ILE A 42 2.24 8.34 -9.14
CA ILE A 42 1.92 9.46 -10.05
C ILE A 42 2.07 10.81 -9.32
N LEU A 43 1.64 10.88 -8.06
CA LEU A 43 1.74 12.10 -7.24
C LEU A 43 3.17 12.39 -6.77
N PHE A 44 3.96 11.34 -6.47
CA PHE A 44 5.29 11.45 -5.89
C PHE A 44 6.31 10.52 -6.58
N PRO A 45 6.61 10.73 -7.87
CA PRO A 45 7.48 9.84 -8.65
C PRO A 45 8.93 9.83 -8.16
N LYS A 46 9.37 10.86 -7.41
CA LYS A 46 10.74 10.94 -6.86
C LYS A 46 10.94 10.08 -5.60
N ASN A 47 9.89 9.47 -5.04
CA ASN A 47 10.02 8.69 -3.82
C ASN A 47 10.58 7.28 -4.11
N LYS A 48 11.82 7.00 -3.70
CA LYS A 48 12.46 5.70 -3.93
C LYS A 48 11.73 4.53 -3.24
N TRP A 49 11.04 4.79 -2.14
CA TRP A 49 10.38 3.74 -1.34
C TRP A 49 9.18 3.12 -2.05
N ILE A 50 8.46 3.87 -2.90
CA ILE A 50 7.33 3.30 -3.63
C ILE A 50 7.78 2.27 -4.68
N TYR A 51 8.98 2.44 -5.26
CA TYR A 51 9.56 1.44 -6.17
C TYR A 51 9.93 0.16 -5.43
N VAL A 52 10.45 0.27 -4.21
CA VAL A 52 10.71 -0.89 -3.34
C VAL A 52 9.39 -1.60 -3.01
N TYR A 53 8.34 -0.84 -2.67
CA TYR A 53 7.01 -1.39 -2.44
C TYR A 53 6.49 -2.18 -3.66
N PHE A 54 6.57 -1.62 -4.86
CA PHE A 54 6.17 -2.34 -6.08
C PHE A 54 6.98 -3.62 -6.30
N GLY A 55 8.29 -3.60 -6.04
CA GLY A 55 9.12 -4.81 -6.09
C GLY A 55 8.63 -5.89 -5.12
N MET A 56 8.31 -5.53 -3.87
CA MET A 56 7.77 -6.47 -2.90
C MET A 56 6.39 -7.01 -3.31
N VAL A 57 5.52 -6.17 -3.87
CA VAL A 57 4.22 -6.60 -4.39
C VAL A 57 4.39 -7.61 -5.53
N ILE A 58 5.28 -7.34 -6.50
CA ILE A 58 5.55 -8.26 -7.61
C ILE A 58 6.10 -9.59 -7.06
N CYS A 59 7.06 -9.54 -6.14
CA CYS A 59 7.58 -10.75 -5.51
C CYS A 59 6.48 -11.55 -4.82
N PHE A 60 5.56 -10.89 -4.12
CA PHE A 60 4.41 -11.55 -3.49
C PHE A 60 3.55 -12.29 -4.53
N PHE A 61 3.19 -11.64 -5.64
CA PHE A 61 2.40 -12.30 -6.70
C PHE A 61 3.15 -13.45 -7.40
N LEU A 62 4.49 -13.42 -7.45
CA LEU A 62 5.28 -14.51 -8.04
C LEU A 62 5.36 -15.75 -7.15
N ILE A 63 5.33 -15.57 -5.83
CA ILE A 63 5.37 -16.68 -4.86
C ILE A 63 3.97 -17.15 -4.44
N TRP A 64 2.93 -16.39 -4.79
CA TRP A 64 1.56 -16.72 -4.39
C TRP A 64 1.03 -17.88 -5.24
N ASP A 65 0.71 -18.98 -4.56
CA ASP A 65 0.17 -20.22 -5.11
C ASP A 65 -1.38 -20.29 -5.08
N GLY A 66 -2.04 -19.20 -4.66
CA GLY A 66 -3.49 -19.16 -4.46
C GLY A 66 -3.95 -19.66 -3.08
N GLU A 67 -3.05 -20.16 -2.22
CA GLU A 67 -3.42 -20.63 -0.89
C GLU A 67 -3.63 -19.45 0.08
N LEU A 68 -4.78 -19.45 0.75
CA LEU A 68 -5.29 -18.32 1.53
C LEU A 68 -4.88 -18.33 3.01
N LEU A 69 -4.51 -19.50 3.54
CA LEU A 69 -4.32 -19.75 4.98
C LEU A 69 -2.88 -20.12 5.34
N ASN A 70 -1.92 -19.83 4.47
CA ASN A 70 -0.51 -20.00 4.77
C ASN A 70 0.09 -18.75 5.40
N TRP A 71 1.32 -18.88 5.91
CA TRP A 71 2.15 -17.76 6.39
C TRP A 71 2.23 -16.60 5.39
N LEU A 72 2.03 -16.86 4.08
CA LEU A 72 1.91 -15.84 3.04
C LEU A 72 0.85 -14.78 3.32
N PHE A 73 -0.18 -15.06 4.13
CA PHE A 73 -1.19 -14.07 4.52
C PHE A 73 -0.62 -12.88 5.32
N LEU A 74 0.53 -13.06 5.98
CA LEU A 74 1.23 -11.98 6.70
C LEU A 74 1.90 -10.98 5.74
N ILE A 75 2.20 -11.38 4.51
CA ILE A 75 2.87 -10.54 3.51
C ILE A 75 1.98 -9.37 3.06
N PRO A 76 0.72 -9.55 2.61
CA PRO A 76 -0.15 -8.45 2.25
C PRO A 76 -0.42 -7.52 3.45
N ILE A 77 -0.56 -8.05 4.68
CA ILE A 77 -0.64 -7.22 5.90
C ILE A 77 0.59 -6.32 6.02
N SER A 78 1.79 -6.91 5.93
CA SER A 78 3.06 -6.18 6.01
C SER A 78 3.19 -5.13 4.91
N LEU A 79 2.73 -5.43 3.69
CA LEU A 79 2.68 -4.50 2.57
C LEU A 79 1.74 -3.31 2.86
N ILE A 80 0.58 -3.54 3.47
CA ILE A 80 -0.37 -2.46 3.82
C ILE A 80 0.29 -1.48 4.81
N PHE A 81 0.95 -2.02 5.84
CA PHE A 81 1.68 -1.20 6.81
C PHE A 81 2.84 -0.45 6.15
N PHE A 82 3.59 -1.11 5.26
CA PHE A 82 4.69 -0.47 4.54
C PHE A 82 4.21 0.67 3.64
N LEU A 83 3.11 0.50 2.90
CA LEU A 83 2.52 1.57 2.10
C LEU A 83 2.05 2.74 2.98
N THR A 84 1.39 2.45 4.10
CA THR A 84 0.97 3.47 5.08
C THR A 84 2.19 4.26 5.60
N PHE A 85 3.27 3.57 5.92
CA PHE A 85 4.51 4.19 6.38
C PHE A 85 5.12 5.12 5.33
N ILE A 86 5.16 4.70 4.07
CA ILE A 86 5.65 5.53 2.96
C ILE A 86 4.79 6.79 2.81
N ILE A 87 3.47 6.64 2.83
CA ILE A 87 2.50 7.74 2.73
C ILE A 87 2.70 8.73 3.89
N TYR A 88 2.83 8.21 5.11
CA TYR A 88 3.02 9.02 6.32
C TYR A 88 4.35 9.80 6.30
N ASN A 89 5.46 9.14 5.95
CA ASN A 89 6.75 9.81 5.86
C ASN A 89 6.79 10.88 4.77
N GLN A 90 6.15 10.62 3.64
CA GLN A 90 6.04 11.61 2.56
C GLN A 90 5.21 12.83 3.01
N LYS A 91 4.10 12.61 3.72
CA LYS A 91 3.27 13.67 4.31
C LYS A 91 4.07 14.53 5.28
N LYS A 92 4.84 13.91 6.19
CA LYS A 92 5.70 14.63 7.14
C LYS A 92 6.79 15.45 6.43
N LYS A 93 7.42 14.89 5.40
CA LYS A 93 8.44 15.58 4.60
C LYS A 93 7.88 16.81 3.89
N LEU A 94 6.68 16.72 3.32
CA LEU A 94 6.01 17.85 2.68
C LEU A 94 5.63 18.94 3.67
N GLN A 95 5.16 18.58 4.88
CA GLN A 95 4.87 19.56 5.93
C GLN A 95 6.12 20.32 6.38
N HIS A 96 7.27 19.64 6.52
CA HIS A 96 8.53 20.31 6.85
C HIS A 96 9.05 21.22 5.73
N SER A 97 8.80 20.87 4.47
CA SER A 97 9.20 21.69 3.31
C SER A 97 8.37 22.96 3.11
N GLN A 98 7.24 23.13 3.80
CA GLN A 98 6.43 24.37 3.74
C GLN A 98 6.80 25.40 4.81
N PHE A 99 7.75 25.07 5.68
CA PHE A 99 8.24 25.94 6.77
C PHE A 99 9.63 26.55 6.50
N TYR A 100 10.16 26.37 5.30
CA TYR A 100 11.36 27.02 4.76
C TYR A 100 11.01 27.63 3.40
#